data_AF-A0AA42LSF9-F1
#
_entry.id   AF-A0AA42LSF9-F1
#
_cell.length_a   1.000
_cell.length_b   1.000
_cell.length_c   1.000
_cell.angle_alpha   90.00
_cell.angle_beta   90.00
_cell.angle_gamma   90.00
#
_symmetry.space_group_name_H-M   'P 1'
#
loop_
_entity.id
_entity.type
_entity.pdbx_description
1 polymer ?
#
loop_
_entity_poly.entity_id
_entity_poly.type
_entity_poly.pdbx_seq_one_letter_code
_entity_poly.pdbx_strand_id
1 'polypeptide(L)'
;MISPVHQRLRDGTRDRHEALDQGLALTSGEMDRAGYLNYLRALLGWLEPLEQRLWQLDWPHSLQASARAGKSDWIRADLAAAGDAAPVSYCADAPRIEAADAYALGVAYVVEGSQLGGRFLAKHLADVTPALPLRYLRGYGDALGPMWKTFLQFLDSEAGAQGREEHALQGARDAFDSLTAWLHSRHALRT
;
A
#
# COMPACT_ATOMS: atom_id res chain seq x y z
N MET A 1 -9.80 14.01 -15.36
CA MET A 1 -8.53 14.75 -15.53
C MET A 1 -7.66 14.41 -14.34
N ILE A 2 -6.39 14.02 -14.54
CA ILE A 2 -5.43 13.80 -13.45
C ILE A 2 -5.03 15.18 -12.92
N SER A 3 -5.02 15.37 -11.61
CA SER A 3 -4.61 16.65 -11.02
C SER A 3 -3.08 16.81 -11.07
N PRO A 4 -2.54 18.05 -11.02
CA PRO A 4 -1.10 18.28 -11.07
C PRO A 4 -0.31 17.53 -9.99
N VAL A 5 -0.81 17.48 -8.75
CA VAL A 5 -0.13 16.75 -7.66
C VAL A 5 -0.14 15.24 -7.91
N HIS A 6 -1.26 14.70 -8.40
CA HIS A 6 -1.33 13.27 -8.71
C HIS A 6 -0.38 12.93 -9.86
N GLN A 7 -0.30 13.76 -10.90
CA GLN A 7 0.66 13.58 -11.99
C GLN A 7 2.10 13.61 -11.46
N ARG A 8 2.41 14.57 -10.58
CA ARG A 8 3.76 14.72 -10.01
C ARG A 8 4.16 13.51 -9.16
N LEU A 9 3.28 12.99 -8.31
CA LEU A 9 3.55 11.78 -7.54
C LEU A 9 3.71 10.58 -8.47
N ARG A 10 2.77 10.37 -9.40
CA ARG A 10 2.79 9.26 -10.36
C ARG A 10 4.10 9.22 -11.17
N ASP A 11 4.53 10.36 -11.68
CA ASP A 11 5.76 10.44 -12.47
C ASP A 11 6.99 10.33 -11.59
N GLY A 12 6.99 11.00 -10.43
CA GLY A 12 8.11 11.01 -9.49
C GLY A 12 8.36 9.67 -8.77
N THR A 13 7.40 8.74 -8.80
CA THR A 13 7.52 7.39 -8.25
C THR A 13 7.41 6.28 -9.29
N ARG A 14 7.41 6.60 -10.59
CA ARG A 14 7.21 5.61 -11.67
C ARG A 14 8.22 4.47 -11.60
N ASP A 15 9.51 4.79 -11.62
CA ASP A 15 10.57 3.77 -11.65
C ASP A 15 10.55 2.88 -10.39
N ARG A 16 10.21 3.47 -9.24
CA ARG A 16 10.05 2.74 -7.96
C ARG A 16 8.88 1.76 -8.01
N HIS A 17 7.74 2.21 -8.53
CA HIS A 17 6.57 1.37 -8.72
C HIS A 17 6.86 0.23 -9.71
N GLU A 18 7.50 0.53 -10.84
CA GLU A 18 7.83 -0.48 -11.85
C GLU A 18 8.84 -1.51 -11.32
N ALA A 19 9.85 -1.09 -10.57
CA ALA A 19 10.80 -2.00 -9.93
C ALA A 19 10.13 -2.91 -8.90
N LEU A 20 9.23 -2.36 -8.07
CA LEU A 20 8.47 -3.13 -7.10
C LEU A 20 7.56 -4.17 -7.78
N ASP A 21 6.82 -3.77 -8.82
CA ASP A 21 5.94 -4.65 -9.57
C ASP A 21 6.70 -5.80 -10.25
N GLN A 22 7.87 -5.52 -10.81
CA GLN A 22 8.76 -6.53 -11.41
C GLN A 22 9.25 -7.52 -10.35
N GLY A 23 9.71 -7.03 -9.20
CA GLY A 23 10.22 -7.86 -8.12
C GLY A 23 9.16 -8.76 -7.46
N LEU A 24 7.89 -8.32 -7.44
CA LEU A 24 6.78 -9.13 -6.93
C LEU A 24 6.38 -10.28 -7.87
N ALA A 25 6.96 -10.36 -9.07
CA ALA A 25 6.65 -11.38 -10.06
C ALA A 25 5.15 -11.44 -10.46
N LEU A 26 4.41 -10.33 -10.27
CA LEU A 26 2.97 -10.18 -10.57
C LEU A 26 2.63 -10.49 -12.03
N THR A 27 3.62 -10.38 -12.91
CA THR A 27 3.50 -10.57 -14.36
C THR A 27 3.94 -11.95 -14.85
N SER A 28 4.59 -12.75 -14.00
CA SER A 28 5.13 -14.06 -14.41
C SER A 28 4.13 -15.21 -14.23
N GLY A 29 3.06 -15.01 -13.45
CA GLY A 29 2.12 -16.09 -13.09
C GLY A 29 2.71 -17.12 -12.12
N GLU A 30 3.90 -16.87 -11.56
CA GLU A 30 4.62 -17.83 -10.72
C GLU A 30 4.40 -17.64 -9.21
N MET A 31 3.45 -16.78 -8.81
CA MET A 31 3.14 -16.60 -7.40
C MET A 31 2.28 -17.77 -6.89
N ASP A 32 2.93 -18.71 -6.20
CA ASP A 32 2.25 -19.80 -5.51
C ASP A 32 1.73 -19.38 -4.13
N ARG A 33 1.08 -20.31 -3.44
CA ARG A 33 0.55 -20.10 -2.09
C ARG A 33 1.64 -19.68 -1.10
N ALA A 34 2.82 -20.29 -1.14
CA ALA A 34 3.88 -20.03 -0.17
C ALA A 34 4.45 -18.61 -0.39
N GLY A 35 4.67 -18.24 -1.64
CA GLY A 35 5.10 -16.90 -2.04
C GLY A 35 4.07 -15.83 -1.65
N TYR A 36 2.79 -16.08 -1.89
CA TYR A 36 1.72 -15.15 -1.50
C TYR A 36 1.66 -14.93 0.03
N LEU A 37 1.72 -16.01 0.83
CA LEU A 37 1.71 -15.89 2.29
C LEU A 37 2.97 -15.21 2.82
N ASN A 38 4.14 -15.45 2.20
CA ASN A 38 5.36 -14.72 2.53
C ASN A 38 5.24 -13.23 2.24
N TYR A 39 4.70 -12.88 1.07
CA TYR A 39 4.40 -11.50 0.71
C TYR A 39 3.45 -10.85 1.72
N LEU A 40 2.34 -11.50 2.09
CA LEU A 40 1.40 -10.97 3.08
C LEU A 40 2.05 -10.71 4.43
N ARG A 41 2.87 -11.64 4.95
CA ARG A 41 3.58 -11.41 6.23
C ARG A 41 4.55 -10.24 6.14
N ALA A 42 5.33 -10.16 5.07
CA ALA A 42 6.27 -9.07 4.88
C ALA A 42 5.54 -7.71 4.74
N LEU A 43 4.46 -7.68 3.97
CA LEU A 43 3.63 -6.50 3.79
C LEU A 43 2.96 -6.06 5.09
N LEU A 44 2.42 -7.00 5.88
CA LEU A 44 1.87 -6.69 7.21
C LEU A 44 2.92 -6.07 8.12
N GLY A 45 4.14 -6.63 8.14
CA GLY A 45 5.26 -6.13 8.92
C GLY A 45 5.66 -4.69 8.60
N TRP A 46 5.47 -4.25 7.35
CA TRP A 46 5.73 -2.86 6.94
C TRP A 46 4.50 -1.95 7.12
N LEU A 47 3.31 -2.46 6.80
CA LEU A 47 2.08 -1.68 6.76
C LEU A 47 1.52 -1.38 8.15
N GLU A 48 1.53 -2.36 9.06
CA GLU A 48 0.96 -2.19 10.40
C GLU A 48 1.54 -0.99 11.18
N PRO A 49 2.86 -0.81 11.32
CA PRO A 49 3.41 0.34 12.03
C PRO A 49 3.05 1.68 11.37
N LEU A 50 2.95 1.72 10.03
CA LEU A 50 2.53 2.91 9.31
C LEU A 50 1.05 3.22 9.54
N GLU A 51 0.19 2.21 9.40
CA GLU A 51 -1.27 2.36 9.51
C GLU A 51 -1.69 2.81 10.91
N GLN A 52 -1.06 2.24 11.95
CA GLN A 52 -1.28 2.61 13.35
C GLN A 52 -0.95 4.08 13.64
N ARG A 53 0.01 4.67 12.91
CA ARG A 53 0.34 6.09 13.05
C ARG A 53 -0.49 6.97 12.12
N LEU A 54 -0.54 6.62 10.83
CA LEU A 54 -1.11 7.42 9.76
C LEU A 54 -2.56 7.80 10.03
N TRP A 55 -3.41 6.84 10.38
CA TRP A 55 -4.85 7.08 10.53
C TRP A 55 -5.29 7.50 11.93
N GLN A 56 -4.35 7.64 12.86
CA GLN A 56 -4.57 8.20 14.19
C GLN A 56 -4.20 9.69 14.28
N LEU A 57 -3.69 10.26 13.19
CA LEU A 57 -3.48 11.70 13.09
C LEU A 57 -4.81 12.46 12.99
N ASP A 58 -4.77 13.75 13.31
CA ASP A 58 -5.92 14.65 13.23
C ASP A 58 -6.22 15.02 11.77
N TRP A 59 -6.87 14.08 11.07
CA TRP A 59 -7.34 14.27 9.70
C TRP A 59 -8.77 14.80 9.69
N PRO A 60 -9.13 15.68 8.74
CA PRO A 60 -10.51 16.09 8.57
C PRO A 60 -11.39 14.91 8.15
N HIS A 61 -12.66 14.94 8.58
CA HIS A 61 -13.64 13.90 8.27
C HIS A 61 -13.78 13.59 6.77
N SER A 62 -13.52 14.56 5.90
CA SER A 62 -13.56 14.41 4.44
C SER A 62 -12.55 13.40 3.90
N LEU A 63 -11.43 13.17 4.60
CA LEU A 63 -10.43 12.16 4.21
C LEU A 63 -10.90 10.72 4.51
N GLN A 64 -11.86 10.56 5.43
CA GLN A 64 -12.40 9.26 5.86
C GLN A 64 -11.31 8.31 6.43
N ALA A 65 -10.44 8.82 7.31
CA ALA A 65 -9.30 8.07 7.86
C ALA A 65 -9.69 6.71 8.47
N SER A 66 -10.80 6.64 9.22
CA SER A 66 -11.27 5.38 9.83
C SER A 66 -11.61 4.30 8.80
N ALA A 67 -12.15 4.67 7.64
CA ALA A 67 -12.45 3.73 6.57
C ALA A 67 -11.17 3.21 5.86
N ARG A 68 -10.04 3.90 6.00
CA ARG A 68 -8.76 3.55 5.38
C ARG A 68 -7.86 2.70 6.28
N ALA A 69 -8.14 2.66 7.58
CA ALA A 69 -7.33 2.04 8.63
C ALA A 69 -7.54 0.53 8.83
N GLY A 70 -8.05 -0.18 7.81
CA GLY A 70 -8.42 -1.59 7.93
C GLY A 70 -7.49 -2.58 7.22
N LYS A 71 -6.44 -2.12 6.53
CA LYS A 71 -5.68 -2.99 5.61
C LYS A 71 -4.84 -4.02 6.36
N SER A 72 -4.23 -3.66 7.48
CA SER A 72 -3.50 -4.64 8.31
C SER A 72 -4.43 -5.72 8.84
N ASP A 73 -5.66 -5.36 9.23
CA ASP A 73 -6.68 -6.32 9.65
C ASP A 73 -7.09 -7.27 8.53
N TRP A 74 -7.20 -6.77 7.29
CA TRP A 74 -7.47 -7.61 6.13
C TRP A 74 -6.35 -8.62 5.87
N ILE A 75 -5.09 -8.21 6.00
CA ILE A 75 -3.96 -9.12 5.85
C ILE A 75 -3.95 -10.18 6.97
N ARG A 76 -4.19 -9.78 8.23
CA ARG A 76 -4.28 -10.74 9.35
C ARG A 76 -5.43 -11.73 9.15
N ALA A 77 -6.57 -11.27 8.64
CA ALA A 77 -7.69 -12.15 8.31
C ALA A 77 -7.33 -13.15 7.20
N ASP A 78 -6.62 -12.72 6.16
CA ASP A 78 -6.16 -13.62 5.09
C ASP A 78 -5.15 -14.65 5.60
N LEU A 79 -4.16 -14.23 6.40
CA LEU A 79 -3.18 -15.14 7.02
C LEU A 79 -3.88 -16.18 7.92
N ALA A 80 -4.82 -15.74 8.77
CA ALA A 80 -5.59 -16.62 9.63
C ALA A 80 -6.46 -17.61 8.83
N ALA A 81 -7.14 -17.14 7.78
CA ALA A 81 -7.95 -17.99 6.90
C ALA A 81 -7.10 -19.01 6.12
N ALA A 82 -5.83 -18.69 5.84
CA ALA A 82 -4.87 -19.61 5.27
C ALA A 82 -4.29 -20.59 6.30
N GLY A 83 -4.63 -20.48 7.59
CA GLY A 83 -3.98 -21.26 8.64
C GLY A 83 -2.49 -20.94 8.79
N ASP A 84 -2.05 -19.77 8.35
CA ASP A 84 -0.68 -19.31 8.48
C ASP A 84 -0.48 -18.69 9.88
N ALA A 85 0.28 -19.39 10.72
CA ALA A 85 0.59 -18.97 12.08
C ALA A 85 2.05 -18.54 12.25
N ALA A 86 2.77 -18.31 11.15
CA ALA A 86 4.16 -17.90 11.21
C ALA A 86 4.28 -16.49 11.81
N PRO A 87 5.32 -16.22 12.62
CA PRO A 87 5.49 -14.92 13.25
C PRO A 87 5.73 -13.82 12.22
N VAL A 88 5.17 -12.65 12.48
CA VAL A 88 5.36 -11.43 11.68
C VAL A 88 6.52 -10.63 12.29
N SER A 89 7.53 -10.34 11.48
CA SER A 89 8.55 -9.34 11.84
C SER A 89 8.07 -7.96 11.40
N TYR A 90 8.41 -6.92 12.16
CA TYR A 90 8.02 -5.55 11.86
C TYR A 90 9.19 -4.73 11.32
N CYS A 91 8.91 -3.89 10.32
CA CYS A 91 9.90 -3.01 9.72
C CYS A 91 10.27 -1.89 10.69
N ALA A 92 11.53 -1.86 11.14
CA ALA A 92 12.03 -0.81 12.02
C ALA A 92 12.24 0.53 11.29
N ASP A 93 12.50 0.47 9.98
CA ASP A 93 12.85 1.62 9.14
C ASP A 93 11.66 2.08 8.27
N ALA A 94 10.43 1.84 8.73
CA ALA A 94 9.24 2.36 8.07
C ALA A 94 9.22 3.92 8.15
N PRO A 95 8.65 4.61 7.15
CA PRO A 95 8.57 6.07 7.12
C PRO A 95 8.04 6.65 8.43
N ARG A 96 8.77 7.61 8.98
CA ARG A 96 8.39 8.25 10.23
C ARG A 96 7.32 9.30 9.98
N ILE A 97 6.09 8.98 10.37
CA ILE A 97 4.94 9.87 10.23
C ILE A 97 4.76 10.70 11.51
N GLU A 98 5.10 11.98 11.46
CA GLU A 98 5.07 12.86 12.64
C GLU A 98 3.76 13.67 12.76
N ALA A 99 3.17 14.08 11.64
CA ALA A 99 1.99 14.96 11.61
C ALA A 99 1.02 14.66 10.45
N ALA A 100 -0.20 15.21 10.52
CA ALA A 100 -1.18 15.22 9.43
C ALA A 100 -0.80 16.26 8.37
N ASP A 101 0.17 15.93 7.52
CA ASP A 101 0.69 16.86 6.50
C ASP A 101 0.86 16.20 5.12
N ALA A 102 1.41 16.98 4.18
CA ALA A 102 1.64 16.54 2.82
C ALA A 102 2.55 15.29 2.75
N TYR A 103 3.55 15.16 3.63
CA TYR A 103 4.41 13.98 3.68
C TYR A 103 3.61 12.73 4.04
N ALA A 104 2.80 12.80 5.10
CA ALA A 104 1.95 11.69 5.51
C ALA A 104 0.94 11.31 4.40
N LEU A 105 0.43 12.28 3.65
CA LEU A 105 -0.39 12.02 2.46
C LEU A 105 0.39 11.37 1.31
N GLY A 106 1.68 11.67 1.17
CA GLY A 106 2.58 10.97 0.26
C GLY A 106 2.74 9.49 0.61
N VAL A 107 2.94 9.18 1.90
CA VAL A 107 2.96 7.79 2.37
C VAL A 107 1.60 7.11 2.15
N ALA A 108 0.51 7.80 2.46
CA ALA A 108 -0.85 7.33 2.23
C ALA A 108 -1.11 7.04 0.74
N TYR A 109 -0.54 7.83 -0.18
CA TYR A 109 -0.68 7.63 -1.62
C TYR A 109 -0.18 6.25 -2.06
N VAL A 110 0.95 5.78 -1.51
CA VAL A 110 1.49 4.45 -1.80
C VAL A 110 0.58 3.35 -1.21
N VAL A 111 0.13 3.53 0.03
CA VAL A 111 -0.75 2.57 0.71
C VAL A 111 -2.11 2.45 0.02
N GLU A 112 -2.76 3.56 -0.28
CA GLU A 112 -4.05 3.59 -0.98
C GLU A 112 -3.91 3.15 -2.44
N GLY A 113 -2.82 3.53 -3.11
CA GLY A 113 -2.51 3.16 -4.49
C GLY A 113 -2.29 1.65 -4.67
N SER A 114 -1.68 0.99 -3.68
CA SER A 114 -1.47 -0.47 -3.70
C SER A 114 -2.77 -1.28 -3.87
N GLN A 115 -3.90 -0.73 -3.44
CA GLN A 115 -5.22 -1.38 -3.55
C GLN A 115 -5.73 -1.44 -4.99
N LEU A 116 -5.24 -0.57 -5.88
CA LEU A 116 -5.52 -0.61 -7.31
C LEU A 116 -4.81 -1.79 -7.98
N GLY A 117 -3.51 -1.96 -7.70
CA GLY A 117 -2.71 -3.09 -8.17
C GLY A 117 -3.17 -4.43 -7.59
N GLY A 118 -3.65 -4.43 -6.33
CA GLY A 118 -4.17 -5.62 -5.65
C GLY A 118 -5.28 -6.34 -6.42
N ARG A 119 -6.17 -5.61 -7.11
CA ARG A 119 -7.22 -6.23 -7.94
C ARG A 119 -6.67 -7.04 -9.10
N PHE A 120 -5.57 -6.60 -9.70
CA PHE A 120 -4.92 -7.33 -10.78
C PHE A 120 -4.30 -8.63 -10.23
N LEU A 121 -3.59 -8.55 -9.10
CA LEU A 121 -3.02 -9.73 -8.45
C LEU A 121 -4.11 -10.72 -7.99
N ALA A 122 -5.22 -10.24 -7.42
CA ALA A 122 -6.34 -11.08 -7.02
C ALA A 122 -6.91 -11.91 -8.19
N LYS A 123 -6.91 -11.35 -9.40
CA LYS A 123 -7.34 -12.06 -10.61
C LYS A 123 -6.37 -13.18 -11.00
N HIS A 124 -5.07 -12.94 -10.88
CA HIS A 124 -4.05 -13.95 -11.20
C HIS A 124 -4.02 -15.09 -10.18
N LEU A 125 -4.32 -14.78 -8.91
CA LEU A 125 -4.36 -15.75 -7.83
C LEU A 125 -5.71 -16.49 -7.69
N ALA A 126 -6.71 -16.14 -8.50
CA ALA A 126 -8.06 -16.69 -8.39
C ALA A 126 -8.12 -18.21 -8.63
N ASP A 127 -7.24 -18.72 -9.51
CA ASP A 127 -7.23 -20.12 -9.94
C ASP A 127 -6.18 -20.97 -9.20
N VAL A 128 -5.41 -20.37 -8.28
CA VAL A 128 -4.45 -21.11 -7.45
C VAL A 128 -5.17 -22.12 -6.57
N THR A 129 -4.69 -23.36 -6.57
CA THR A 129 -5.26 -24.47 -5.80
C THR A 129 -4.27 -24.94 -4.71
N PRO A 130 -4.67 -25.07 -3.44
CA PRO A 130 -6.00 -24.74 -2.90
C PRO A 130 -6.27 -23.23 -2.92
N ALA A 131 -7.56 -22.86 -2.93
CA ALA A 131 -8.01 -21.47 -3.02
C ALA A 131 -7.34 -20.60 -1.94
N LEU A 132 -6.86 -19.42 -2.37
CA LEU A 132 -6.23 -18.45 -1.48
C LEU A 132 -7.27 -17.49 -0.87
N PRO A 133 -7.09 -17.07 0.39
CA PRO A 133 -7.83 -15.94 0.93
C PRO A 133 -7.25 -14.65 0.34
N LEU A 134 -8.11 -13.80 -0.23
CA LEU A 134 -7.71 -12.62 -1.03
C LEU A 134 -8.42 -11.35 -0.56
N ARG A 135 -8.81 -11.25 0.72
CA ARG A 135 -9.53 -10.09 1.27
C ARG A 135 -8.74 -8.80 1.10
N TYR A 136 -7.45 -8.80 1.44
CA TYR A 136 -6.57 -7.64 1.30
C TYR A 136 -6.50 -7.18 -0.17
N LEU A 137 -6.31 -8.10 -1.10
CA LEU A 137 -6.19 -7.78 -2.52
C LEU A 137 -7.51 -7.32 -3.16
N ARG A 138 -8.65 -7.78 -2.64
CA ARG A 138 -9.98 -7.28 -3.02
C ARG A 138 -10.26 -5.91 -2.39
N GLY A 139 -9.60 -5.58 -1.28
CA GLY A 139 -9.62 -4.28 -0.61
C GLY A 139 -11.03 -3.75 -0.38
N TYR A 140 -11.27 -2.52 -0.86
CA TYR A 140 -12.57 -1.84 -0.75
C TYR A 140 -13.69 -2.43 -1.65
N GLY A 141 -13.41 -3.43 -2.47
CA GLY A 141 -14.36 -3.96 -3.45
C GLY A 141 -14.82 -2.87 -4.42
N ASP A 142 -16.14 -2.72 -4.57
CA ASP A 142 -16.75 -1.73 -5.47
C ASP A 142 -16.49 -0.28 -5.03
N ALA A 143 -16.18 -0.06 -3.75
CA ALA A 143 -15.87 1.27 -3.22
C ALA A 143 -14.45 1.74 -3.56
N LEU A 144 -13.59 0.92 -4.17
CA LEU A 144 -12.20 1.29 -4.47
C LEU A 144 -12.08 2.55 -5.33
N GLY A 145 -12.86 2.64 -6.41
CA GLY A 145 -12.86 3.81 -7.30
C GLY A 145 -13.26 5.10 -6.57
N PRO A 146 -14.41 5.13 -5.88
CA PRO A 146 -14.81 6.24 -5.03
C PRO A 146 -13.78 6.61 -3.95
N MET A 147 -13.28 5.63 -3.18
CA MET A 147 -12.30 5.84 -2.10
C MET A 147 -11.00 6.45 -2.61
N TRP A 148 -10.52 6.00 -3.77
CA TRP A 148 -9.33 6.52 -4.43
C TRP A 148 -9.56 7.95 -4.95
N LYS A 149 -10.72 8.19 -5.57
CA LYS A 149 -11.08 9.53 -6.05
C LYS A 149 -11.16 10.54 -4.90
N THR A 150 -11.83 10.20 -3.81
CA THR A 150 -11.93 11.06 -2.62
C THR A 150 -10.55 11.32 -2.01
N PHE A 151 -9.68 10.31 -1.97
CA PHE A 151 -8.29 10.50 -1.52
C PHE A 151 -7.53 11.48 -2.39
N LEU A 152 -7.55 11.30 -3.71
CA LEU A 152 -6.84 12.18 -4.64
C LEU A 152 -7.35 13.62 -4.60
N GLN A 153 -8.66 13.83 -4.42
CA GLN A 153 -9.24 15.15 -4.24
C GLN A 153 -8.71 15.84 -2.98
N PHE A 154 -8.58 15.10 -1.88
CA PHE A 154 -8.01 15.62 -0.65
C PHE A 154 -6.51 15.94 -0.79
N LEU A 155 -5.75 15.03 -1.41
CA LEU A 155 -4.33 15.23 -1.71
C LEU A 155 -4.09 16.49 -2.55
N ASP A 156 -4.95 16.74 -3.55
CA ASP A 156 -4.87 17.92 -4.40
C ASP A 156 -5.12 19.23 -3.64
N SER A 157 -6.11 19.22 -2.73
CA SER A 157 -6.40 20.35 -1.84
C SER A 157 -5.24 20.65 -0.88
N GLU A 158 -4.67 19.63 -0.25
CA GLU A 158 -3.68 19.83 0.81
C GLU A 158 -2.26 20.06 0.30
N ALA A 159 -1.84 19.30 -0.72
CA ALA A 159 -0.49 19.38 -1.26
C ALA A 159 -0.41 20.29 -2.48
N GLY A 160 -1.35 20.18 -3.43
CA GLY A 160 -1.33 20.96 -4.67
C GLY A 160 -1.63 22.45 -4.43
N ALA A 161 -2.79 22.76 -3.84
CA ALA A 161 -3.20 24.16 -3.66
C ALA A 161 -2.28 24.98 -2.73
N GLN A 162 -1.43 24.30 -1.97
CA GLN A 162 -0.55 24.91 -0.97
C GLN A 162 0.93 24.86 -1.36
N GLY A 163 1.28 24.38 -2.57
CA GLY A 163 2.66 24.31 -3.05
C GLY A 163 3.53 23.32 -2.27
N ARG A 164 2.94 22.26 -1.72
CA ARG A 164 3.59 21.23 -0.89
C ARG A 164 3.76 19.91 -1.65
N GLU A 165 3.75 19.94 -2.97
CA GLU A 165 3.82 18.72 -3.80
C GLU A 165 5.15 17.98 -3.64
N GLU A 166 6.27 18.69 -3.48
CA GLU A 166 7.56 18.02 -3.23
C GLU A 166 7.57 17.29 -1.88
N HIS A 167 6.89 17.86 -0.87
CA HIS A 167 6.81 17.24 0.46
C HIS A 167 5.99 15.94 0.41
N ALA A 168 4.88 15.95 -0.34
CA ALA A 168 4.12 14.73 -0.61
C ALA A 168 4.88 13.72 -1.47
N LEU A 169 5.63 14.19 -2.48
CA LEU A 169 6.46 13.32 -3.30
C LEU A 169 7.57 12.65 -2.48
N GLN A 170 8.18 13.37 -1.53
CA GLN A 170 9.18 12.80 -0.62
C GLN A 170 8.57 11.67 0.22
N GLY A 171 7.39 11.88 0.82
CA GLY A 171 6.70 10.82 1.57
C GLY A 171 6.38 9.59 0.72
N ALA A 172 5.99 9.79 -0.54
CA ALA A 172 5.74 8.67 -1.46
C ALA A 172 7.03 7.92 -1.82
N ARG A 173 8.14 8.62 -2.06
CA ARG A 173 9.46 8.01 -2.32
C ARG A 173 9.95 7.20 -1.14
N ASP A 174 9.90 7.76 0.07
CA ASP A 174 10.34 7.07 1.28
C ASP A 174 9.49 5.81 1.55
N ALA A 175 8.18 5.87 1.29
CA ALA A 175 7.31 4.72 1.39
C ALA A 175 7.69 3.61 0.40
N PHE A 176 7.93 3.94 -0.88
CA PHE A 176 8.40 2.95 -1.85
C PHE A 176 9.78 2.39 -1.50
N ASP A 177 10.73 3.24 -1.12
CA ASP A 177 12.12 2.84 -0.86
C ASP A 177 12.19 1.92 0.36
N SER A 178 11.50 2.28 1.45
CA SER A 178 11.41 1.45 2.66
C SER A 178 10.66 0.14 2.41
N LEU A 179 9.55 0.16 1.67
CA LEU A 179 8.79 -1.05 1.34
C LEU A 179 9.65 -2.01 0.51
N THR A 180 10.31 -1.49 -0.52
CA THR A 180 11.14 -2.29 -1.42
C THR A 180 12.32 -2.91 -0.67
N ALA A 181 13.07 -2.11 0.10
CA ALA A 181 14.16 -2.61 0.93
C ALA A 181 13.67 -3.67 1.93
N TRP A 182 12.53 -3.42 2.58
CA TRP A 182 11.94 -4.36 3.52
C TRP A 182 11.56 -5.68 2.87
N LEU A 183 10.79 -5.65 1.77
CA LEU A 183 10.36 -6.86 1.08
C LEU A 183 11.55 -7.67 0.54
N HIS A 184 12.62 -7.02 0.05
CA HIS A 184 13.86 -7.72 -0.29
C HIS A 184 14.48 -8.42 0.92
N SER A 185 14.57 -7.75 2.08
CA SER A 185 15.12 -8.34 3.31
C SER A 185 14.32 -9.54 3.82
N ARG A 186 13.04 -9.64 3.44
CA ARG A 186 12.13 -10.74 3.79
C ARG A 186 12.03 -11.81 2.70
N HIS A 187 12.84 -11.71 1.65
CA HIS A 187 12.75 -12.57 0.46
C HIS A 187 11.33 -12.62 -0.14
N ALA A 188 10.61 -11.50 -0.05
CA ALA A 188 9.27 -11.32 -0.62
C ALA A 188 9.30 -10.63 -1.99
N LEU A 189 10.48 -10.15 -2.41
CA LEU A 189 10.77 -9.76 -3.79
C LEU A 189 11.84 -10.68 -4.36
N ARG A 190 11.72 -10.97 -5.65
CA ARG A 190 12.77 -11.62 -6.43
C ARG A 190 13.86 -10.60 -6.80
N THR A 191 15.07 -11.10 -7.00
CA THR A 191 16.24 -10.31 -7.43
C THR A 191 16.32 -10.27 -8.94
#